data_AF-B3VT98-F1
#
_entry.id   AF-B3VT98-F1
#
_cell.length_a   1.000
_cell.length_b   1.000
_cell.length_c   1.000
_cell.angle_alpha   90.00
_cell.angle_beta   90.00
_cell.angle_gamma   90.00
#
_symmetry.space_group_name_H-M   'P 1'
#
loop_
_entity.id
_entity.type
_entity.pdbx_description
1 polymer ?
#
loop_
_entity_poly.entity_id
_entity_poly.type
_entity_poly.pdbx_seq_one_letter_code
_entity_poly.pdbx_strand_id
1 'polypeptide(L)'
;KMHLALSLVLTLCGLLNSIFCETQPNPKRDPHPVSSRKTSPPSHETDTDHEAFAYKLFEALSVEYHRKNLIFSPESISTALAMLSLGTRSTTLSNLVAGLGFDL
;
A
#
# COMPACT_ATOMS: atom_id res chain seq x y z
N LYS A 1 18.89 6.64 20.07
CA LYS A 1 17.84 7.42 19.38
C LYS A 1 18.17 7.70 17.90
N MET A 2 19.40 8.11 17.56
CA MET A 2 19.85 8.28 16.16
C MET A 2 19.92 6.97 15.35
N HIS A 3 20.24 5.85 16.01
CA HIS A 3 20.33 4.54 15.36
C HIS A 3 18.99 4.02 14.81
N LEU A 4 17.88 4.34 15.49
CA LEU A 4 16.53 3.95 15.07
C LEU A 4 16.08 4.79 13.86
N ALA A 5 16.35 6.10 13.88
CA ALA A 5 16.06 6.99 12.76
C ALA A 5 16.87 6.62 11.52
N LEU A 6 18.15 6.28 11.69
CA LEU A 6 19.00 5.83 10.58
C LEU A 6 18.52 4.50 10.01
N SER A 7 18.17 3.54 10.87
CA SER A 7 17.60 2.26 10.45
C SER A 7 16.29 2.45 9.69
N LEU A 8 15.41 3.33 10.15
CA LEU A 8 14.14 3.63 9.50
C LEU A 8 14.33 4.30 8.14
N VAL A 9 15.27 5.24 8.03
CA VAL A 9 15.62 5.89 6.75
C VAL A 9 16.19 4.88 5.76
N LEU A 10 17.04 3.95 6.22
CA LEU A 10 17.60 2.90 5.38
C LEU A 10 16.53 1.90 4.92
N THR A 11 15.60 1.52 5.80
CA THR A 11 14.48 0.64 5.44
C THR A 11 13.52 1.33 4.46
N LEU A 12 13.19 2.60 4.68
CA LEU A 12 12.36 3.39 3.76
C LEU A 12 13.06 3.56 2.40
N CYS A 13 14.37 3.86 2.40
CA CYS A 13 15.16 3.96 1.18
C CYS A 13 15.25 2.62 0.44
N GLY A 14 15.41 1.51 1.16
CA GLY A 14 15.43 0.16 0.58
C GLY A 14 14.08 -0.22 -0.04
N LEU A 15 12.97 0.08 0.62
CA LEU A 15 11.62 -0.16 0.11
C LEU A 15 11.32 0.71 -1.12
N LEU A 16 11.67 2.00 -1.09
CA LEU A 16 11.49 2.90 -2.23
C LEU A 16 12.30 2.46 -3.46
N ASN A 17 13.52 1.94 -3.26
CA ASN A 17 14.33 1.39 -4.36
C ASN A 17 13.80 0.04 -4.86
N SER A 18 13.23 -0.80 -3.99
CA SER A 18 12.64 -2.09 -4.38
C SER A 18 11.33 -1.91 -5.17
N ILE A 19 10.55 -0.87 -4.86
CA ILE A 19 9.31 -0.53 -5.58
C ILE A 19 9.62 0.12 -6.95
N PHE A 20 10.73 0.85 -7.07
CA PHE A 20 11.11 1.53 -8.32
C PHE A 20 11.86 0.63 -9.32
N CYS A 21 12.44 -0.48 -8.86
CA CYS A 21 13.23 -1.40 -9.69
C CYS A 21 12.59 -2.78 -9.84
N GLU A 22 11.32 -2.83 -10.27
CA GLU A 22 10.86 -3.97 -11.06
C GLU A 22 10.87 -3.58 -12.54
N THR A 23 12.08 -3.38 -13.07
CA THR A 23 12.28 -3.43 -14.52
C THR A 23 12.09 -4.88 -14.95
N GLN A 24 10.86 -5.22 -15.36
CA GLN A 24 10.55 -6.47 -16.03
C GLN A 24 11.55 -6.69 -17.18
N PRO A 25 12.36 -7.76 -17.17
CA PRO A 25 13.11 -8.15 -18.34
C PRO A 25 12.09 -8.67 -19.36
N ASN A 26 11.80 -7.81 -20.33
CA ASN A 26 10.95 -8.01 -21.49
C ASN A 26 10.93 -9.46 -22.00
N PRO A 27 9.80 -10.19 -21.90
CA PRO A 27 9.53 -11.29 -22.79
C PRO A 27 8.72 -10.75 -23.97
N LYS A 28 9.30 -10.81 -25.18
CA LYS A 28 8.55 -10.69 -26.45
C LYS A 28 7.25 -11.48 -26.35
N ARG A 29 6.10 -10.81 -26.33
CA ARG A 29 4.80 -11.42 -26.63
C ARG A 29 3.76 -10.39 -27.04
N ASP A 30 2.99 -10.79 -28.04
CA ASP A 30 2.13 -10.05 -28.95
C ASP A 30 1.06 -9.14 -28.31
N PRO A 31 0.56 -8.12 -29.04
CA PRO A 31 -0.44 -7.19 -28.53
C PRO A 31 -1.84 -7.85 -28.46
N HIS A 32 -2.24 -8.26 -27.27
CA HIS A 32 -3.65 -8.55 -26.94
C HIS A 32 -4.09 -7.78 -25.68
N PRO A 33 -5.36 -7.32 -25.63
CA PRO A 33 -5.81 -6.23 -24.79
C PRO A 33 -5.90 -6.61 -23.31
N VAL A 34 -5.78 -5.59 -22.46
CA VAL A 34 -6.07 -5.54 -21.02
C VAL A 34 -6.97 -6.71 -20.58
N SER A 35 -6.36 -7.68 -19.90
CA SER A 35 -7.08 -8.76 -19.23
C SER A 35 -7.20 -8.39 -17.76
N SER A 36 -8.38 -7.92 -17.39
CA SER A 36 -8.85 -7.83 -16.01
C SER A 36 -8.44 -9.08 -15.24
N ARG A 37 -7.72 -8.90 -14.13
CA ARG A 37 -7.37 -9.99 -13.24
C ARG A 37 -8.67 -10.64 -12.75
N LYS A 38 -8.82 -11.87 -13.20
CA LYS A 38 -9.92 -12.82 -13.05
C LYS A 38 -10.34 -12.95 -11.58
N THR A 39 -11.62 -12.71 -11.31
CA THR A 39 -12.30 -13.14 -10.08
C THR A 39 -12.32 -14.68 -10.05
N SER A 40 -11.66 -15.28 -9.07
CA SER A 40 -11.80 -16.69 -8.70
C SER A 40 -12.30 -16.78 -7.24
N PRO A 41 -13.09 -17.83 -6.90
CA PRO A 41 -13.87 -17.91 -5.65
C PRO A 41 -12.98 -18.09 -4.40
N PRO A 42 -13.51 -17.82 -3.19
CA PRO A 42 -12.70 -17.54 -2.01
C PRO A 42 -12.15 -18.85 -1.41
N SER A 43 -10.85 -19.03 -1.51
CA SER A 43 -10.09 -19.94 -0.67
C SER A 43 -9.29 -19.11 0.33
N HIS A 44 -9.60 -19.35 1.59
CA HIS A 44 -9.05 -18.71 2.78
C HIS A 44 -7.52 -18.74 2.85
N GLU A 45 -6.98 -17.71 3.52
CA GLU A 45 -5.67 -17.65 4.18
C GLU A 45 -4.48 -17.59 3.22
N THR A 46 -3.85 -16.45 2.99
CA THR A 46 -3.20 -15.59 3.99
C THR A 46 -3.38 -14.11 3.62
N ASP A 47 -4.15 -13.39 4.44
CA ASP A 47 -4.33 -11.94 4.32
C ASP A 47 -3.00 -11.28 4.73
N THR A 48 -2.17 -10.98 3.74
CA THR A 48 -0.99 -10.14 3.96
C THR A 48 -1.49 -8.75 4.33
N ASP A 49 -1.19 -8.27 5.53
CA ASP A 49 -1.66 -6.99 6.10
C ASP A 49 -1.57 -5.78 5.14
N HIS A 50 -0.67 -5.85 4.15
CA HIS A 50 -0.52 -4.87 3.06
C HIS A 50 -1.76 -4.71 2.15
N GLU A 51 -2.53 -5.77 1.92
CA GLU A 51 -3.74 -5.70 1.07
C GLU A 51 -4.95 -5.13 1.82
N ALA A 52 -4.95 -5.24 3.16
CA ALA A 52 -6.04 -4.80 4.02
C ALA A 52 -6.29 -3.28 3.96
N PHE A 53 -5.23 -2.45 3.93
CA PHE A 53 -5.38 -1.00 3.80
C PHE A 53 -6.02 -0.60 2.47
N ALA A 54 -5.53 -1.17 1.36
CA ALA A 54 -6.01 -0.88 0.02
C ALA A 54 -7.50 -1.21 -0.14
N TYR A 55 -7.90 -2.37 0.37
CA TYR A 55 -9.28 -2.83 0.34
C TYR A 55 -10.20 -1.93 1.18
N LYS A 56 -9.83 -1.62 2.43
CA LYS A 56 -10.63 -0.75 3.30
C LYS A 56 -10.75 0.67 2.74
N LEU A 57 -9.69 1.18 2.12
CA LEU A 57 -9.72 2.47 1.44
C LEU A 57 -10.65 2.43 0.21
N PHE A 58 -10.60 1.36 -0.58
CA PHE A 58 -11.51 1.19 -1.72
C PHE A 58 -12.97 1.13 -1.29
N GLU A 59 -13.29 0.39 -0.23
CA GLU A 59 -14.66 0.27 0.31
C GLU A 59 -15.19 1.65 0.74
N ALA A 60 -14.41 2.39 1.54
CA ALA A 60 -14.77 3.73 1.97
C ALA A 60 -14.99 4.70 0.80
N LEU A 61 -14.12 4.67 -0.21
CA LEU A 61 -14.24 5.51 -1.41
C LEU A 61 -15.41 5.09 -2.30
N SER A 62 -15.77 3.81 -2.33
CA SER A 62 -16.88 3.30 -3.15
C SER A 62 -18.23 3.72 -2.60
N VAL A 63 -18.36 3.81 -1.27
CA VAL A 63 -19.54 4.36 -0.59
C VAL A 63 -19.66 5.87 -0.81
N GLU A 64 -18.56 6.60 -0.83
CA GLU A 64 -18.60 8.06 -1.06
C GLU A 64 -18.89 8.39 -2.55
N TYR A 65 -18.19 7.70 -3.47
CA TYR A 65 -18.19 8.02 -4.90
C TYR A 65 -18.89 6.96 -5.74
N HIS A 66 -20.18 6.77 -5.48
CA HIS A 66 -21.03 5.83 -6.22
C HIS A 66 -20.92 6.00 -7.75
N ARG A 67 -20.69 4.88 -8.45
CA ARG A 67 -20.61 4.78 -9.93
C ARG A 67 -19.55 5.67 -10.59
N LYS A 68 -18.55 6.15 -9.84
CA LYS A 68 -17.38 6.84 -10.41
C LYS A 68 -16.21 5.86 -10.51
N ASN A 69 -15.33 6.11 -11.47
CA ASN A 69 -14.08 5.38 -11.56
C ASN A 69 -13.17 5.78 -10.38
N LEU A 70 -12.63 4.79 -9.67
CA LEU A 70 -11.66 4.97 -8.61
C LEU A 70 -10.29 4.50 -9.10
N ILE A 71 -9.32 5.42 -9.14
CA ILE A 71 -7.94 5.14 -9.50
C ILE A 71 -7.07 5.77 -8.43
N PHE A 72 -6.33 4.95 -7.69
CA PHE A 72 -5.39 5.39 -6.67
C PHE A 72 -4.26 4.38 -6.51
N SER A 73 -3.17 4.79 -5.86
CA SER A 73 -2.04 3.92 -5.51
C SER A 73 -2.03 3.71 -3.99
N PRO A 74 -2.42 2.52 -3.50
CA PRO A 74 -2.41 2.24 -2.07
C PRO A 74 -1.02 2.41 -1.44
N GLU A 75 0.02 1.93 -2.12
CA GLU A 75 1.43 2.03 -1.68
C GLU A 75 1.92 3.48 -1.57
N SER A 76 1.52 4.35 -2.48
CA SER A 76 1.91 5.77 -2.43
C SER A 76 1.26 6.48 -1.24
N ILE A 77 -0.03 6.23 -1.03
CA ILE A 77 -0.80 6.81 0.08
C ILE A 77 -0.29 6.30 1.42
N SER A 78 -0.05 4.99 1.54
CA SER A 78 0.46 4.37 2.76
C SER A 78 1.85 4.92 3.12
N THR A 79 2.73 5.10 2.13
CA THR A 79 4.05 5.71 2.32
C THR A 79 3.95 7.14 2.83
N ALA A 80 3.07 7.97 2.24
CA ALA A 80 2.87 9.35 2.67
C ALA A 80 2.37 9.41 4.13
N LEU A 81 1.41 8.58 4.48
CA LEU A 81 0.89 8.48 5.85
C LEU A 81 1.97 7.97 6.82
N ALA A 82 2.72 6.93 6.44
CA ALA A 82 3.82 6.41 7.25
C ALA A 82 4.88 7.47 7.53
N MET A 83 5.23 8.30 6.54
CA MET A 83 6.12 9.45 6.75
C MET A 83 5.52 10.49 7.70
N LEU A 84 4.21 10.76 7.61
CA LEU A 84 3.51 11.65 8.56
C LEU A 84 3.55 11.11 9.99
N SER A 85 3.49 9.79 10.20
CA SER A 85 3.58 9.17 11.55
C SER A 85 4.81 9.64 12.32
N LEU A 86 5.90 9.94 11.61
CA LEU A 86 7.18 10.29 12.22
C LEU A 86 7.16 11.65 12.95
N GLY A 87 6.22 12.52 12.57
CA GLY A 87 6.00 13.81 13.21
C GLY A 87 4.83 13.82 14.22
N THR A 88 4.03 12.76 14.29
CA THR A 88 2.83 12.71 15.15
C THR A 88 3.14 12.07 16.50
N ARG A 89 2.22 12.23 17.46
CA ARG A 89 2.36 11.70 18.83
C ARG A 89 1.01 11.26 19.38
N SER A 90 1.04 10.47 20.46
CA SER A 90 -0.14 10.07 21.22
C SER A 90 -1.20 9.42 20.29
N THR A 91 -2.46 9.82 20.45
CA THR A 91 -3.61 9.33 19.68
C THR A 91 -3.46 9.49 18.16
N THR A 92 -2.80 10.56 17.70
CA THR A 92 -2.60 10.77 16.26
C THR A 92 -1.65 9.73 15.67
N LEU A 93 -0.60 9.36 16.41
CA LEU A 93 0.32 8.29 16.00
C LEU A 93 -0.42 6.95 15.96
N SER A 94 -1.11 6.58 17.04
CA SER A 94 -1.80 5.29 17.13
C SER A 94 -2.87 5.13 16.06
N ASN A 95 -3.66 6.18 15.79
CA ASN A 95 -4.69 6.13 14.76
C ASN A 95 -4.10 5.96 13.36
N LEU A 96 -2.97 6.61 13.08
CA LEU A 96 -2.36 6.55 11.76
C LEU A 96 -1.71 5.19 11.49
N VAL A 97 -1.05 4.62 12.50
CA VAL A 97 -0.40 3.31 12.38
C VAL A 97 -1.45 2.19 12.30
N ALA A 98 -2.49 2.22 13.15
CA ALA A 98 -3.61 1.28 13.07
C ALA A 98 -4.40 1.42 11.76
N GLY A 99 -4.58 2.65 11.27
CA GLY A 99 -5.24 2.92 9.99
C GLY A 99 -4.49 2.34 8.80
N LEU A 100 -3.17 2.20 8.90
CA LEU A 100 -2.31 1.56 7.89
C LEU A 100 -2.27 0.03 8.01
N GLY A 101 -2.93 -0.56 9.00
CA GLY A 101 -2.92 -2.01 9.24
C GLY A 101 -1.71 -2.50 10.04
N PHE A 102 -0.94 -1.60 10.63
CA PHE A 102 0.16 -1.97 11.53
C PHE A 102 -0.36 -2.07 12.97
N ASP A 103 0.04 -3.13 13.67
CA ASP A 103 -0.21 -3.29 15.10
C ASP A 103 1.00 -2.76 15.91
N LEU A 104 0.75 -2.00 16.98
CA LEU A 104 1.79 -1.37 17.84
C LEU A 104 1.75 -1.90 19.27
#